data_AF-A0A7Y3HLS9-F1
#
_entry.id   AF-A0A7Y3HLS9-F1
#
_cell.length_a   1.000
_cell.length_b   1.000
_cell.length_c   1.000
_cell.angle_alpha   90.00
_cell.angle_beta   90.00
_cell.angle_gamma   90.00
#
_symmetry.space_group_name_H-M   'P 1'
#
loop_
_entity.id
_entity.type
_entity.pdbx_description
1 polymer ?
#
loop_
_entity_poly.entity_id
_entity_poly.type
_entity_poly.pdbx_seq_one_letter_code
_entity_poly.pdbx_strand_id
1 'polypeptide(L)'
;MSILYIVPTPIGNLKDITLRALEVLKEVDTIVAEDTRTTMNLLKHFEIRKNCISHHEHNEKESVAGLIKLLKEGQSLALVSDAGTPVISDPGFLL
;
A
#
# COMPACT_ATOMS: atom_id res chain seq x y z
N MET A 1 1.37 -11.55 15.29
CA MET A 1 0.26 -10.58 15.17
C MET A 1 0.54 -9.77 13.92
N SER A 2 -0.39 -9.72 12.98
CA SER A 2 -0.27 -8.99 11.71
C SER A 2 -1.05 -7.68 11.78
N ILE A 3 -0.64 -6.71 10.97
CA ILE A 3 -1.27 -5.38 10.89
C ILE A 3 -1.46 -5.01 9.42
N LEU A 4 -2.64 -4.50 9.08
CA LEU A 4 -2.89 -3.77 7.84
C LEU A 4 -2.76 -2.28 8.13
N TYR A 5 -1.77 -1.63 7.54
CA TYR A 5 -1.57 -0.18 7.63
C TYR A 5 -2.23 0.51 6.45
N ILE A 6 -2.97 1.57 6.71
CA ILE A 6 -3.49 2.47 5.68
C ILE A 6 -2.55 3.66 5.58
N VAL A 7 -1.86 3.81 4.45
CA VAL A 7 -0.75 4.75 4.28
C VAL A 7 -1.07 5.76 3.17
N PRO A 8 -1.32 7.03 3.51
CA PRO A 8 -1.46 8.08 2.52
C PRO A 8 -0.20 8.34 1.72
N THR A 9 -0.35 8.62 0.43
CA THR A 9 0.72 9.02 -0.49
C THR A 9 0.59 10.50 -0.88
N PRO A 10 1.70 11.17 -1.25
CA PRO A 10 1.63 12.58 -1.65
C PRO A 10 0.83 12.81 -2.94
N ILE A 11 0.07 13.90 -3.00
CA ILE A 11 -0.74 14.30 -4.18
C ILE A 11 0.02 15.16 -5.21
N GLY A 12 1.35 15.12 -5.20
CA GLY A 12 2.19 15.82 -6.18
C GLY A 12 3.59 16.15 -5.70
N ASN A 13 3.76 16.60 -4.45
CA ASN A 13 5.06 16.89 -3.88
C ASN A 13 5.52 15.75 -2.98
N LEU A 14 6.56 15.01 -3.40
CA LEU A 14 7.06 13.84 -2.66
C LEU A 14 7.47 14.15 -1.21
N LYS A 15 7.84 15.40 -0.90
CA LYS A 15 8.22 15.82 0.45
C LYS A 15 7.05 15.90 1.44
N ASP A 16 5.81 15.81 0.96
CA ASP A 16 4.63 15.83 1.82
C ASP A 16 4.38 14.46 2.49
N ILE A 17 5.16 13.43 2.13
CA ILE A 17 5.09 12.14 2.81
C ILE A 17 5.54 12.28 4.27
N THR A 18 4.87 11.58 5.17
CA THR A 18 5.22 11.61 6.59
C THR A 18 6.37 10.66 6.90
N LEU A 19 7.13 10.96 7.97
CA LEU A 19 8.17 10.05 8.46
C LEU A 19 7.58 8.68 8.84
N ARG A 20 6.39 8.66 9.47
CA ARG A 20 5.70 7.41 9.83
C ARG A 20 5.33 6.58 8.61
N ALA A 21 4.89 7.21 7.51
CA ALA A 21 4.60 6.48 6.27
C ALA A 21 5.87 5.80 5.73
N LEU A 22 7.00 6.52 5.74
CA LEU A 22 8.29 5.95 5.31
C LEU A 22 8.76 4.79 6.20
N GLU A 23 8.58 4.89 7.52
CA GLU A 23 8.88 3.81 8.46
C GLU A 23 8.04 2.57 8.15
N VAL A 24 6.71 2.74 8.06
CA VAL A 24 5.78 1.64 7.77
C VAL A 24 6.13 0.97 6.45
N LEU A 25 6.33 1.73 5.37
CA LEU A 25 6.65 1.17 4.04
C LEU A 25 7.99 0.40 4.03
N LYS A 26 8.93 0.71 4.93
CA LYS A 26 10.18 -0.04 5.09
C LYS A 26 10.00 -1.31 5.93
N GLU A 27 9.10 -1.30 6.90
CA GLU A 27 8.92 -2.39 7.86
C GLU A 27 7.97 -3.49 7.37
N VAL A 28 6.88 -3.15 6.66
CA VAL A 28 5.88 -4.13 6.22
C VAL A 28 6.48 -5.19 5.28
N ASP A 29 5.89 -6.38 5.29
CA ASP A 29 6.31 -7.49 4.44
C ASP A 29 5.95 -7.24 2.97
N THR A 30 4.76 -6.66 2.75
CA THR A 30 4.22 -6.42 1.40
C THR A 30 3.51 -5.07 1.32
N ILE A 31 3.71 -4.37 0.20
CA ILE A 31 2.98 -3.15 -0.14
C ILE A 31 1.86 -3.53 -1.12
N VAL A 32 0.65 -3.08 -0.83
CA VAL A 32 -0.53 -3.25 -1.66
C VAL A 32 -0.85 -1.89 -2.28
N ALA A 33 -0.87 -1.82 -3.60
CA ALA A 33 -1.01 -0.57 -4.33
C ALA A 33 -2.08 -0.67 -5.40
N GLU A 34 -2.80 0.41 -5.65
CA GLU A 34 -3.71 0.53 -6.79
C GLU A 34 -2.94 0.47 -8.13
N ASP A 35 -2.06 1.44 -8.38
CA ASP A 35 -1.04 1.38 -9.44
C ASP A 35 0.37 1.15 -8.86
N THR A 36 0.87 -0.05 -9.08
CA THR A 36 2.23 -0.43 -8.72
C THR A 36 3.29 0.43 -9.41
N ARG A 37 3.05 0.99 -10.61
CA ARG A 37 4.02 1.82 -11.32
C ARG A 37 4.25 3.15 -10.61
N THR A 38 3.16 3.81 -10.21
CA THR A 38 3.19 5.05 -9.44
C THR A 38 3.87 4.82 -8.09
N THR A 39 3.46 3.77 -7.39
CA THR A 39 4.04 3.39 -6.10
C THR A 39 5.54 3.06 -6.22
N MET A 40 5.97 2.35 -7.26
CA MET A 40 7.39 2.04 -7.47
C MET A 40 8.25 3.28 -7.68
N ASN A 41 7.72 4.34 -8.29
CA ASN A 41 8.45 5.62 -8.40
C ASN A 41 8.64 6.29 -7.03
N LEU A 42 7.60 6.30 -6.19
CA LEU A 42 7.66 6.78 -4.81
C LEU A 42 8.71 6.00 -4.00
N LEU A 43 8.65 4.67 -4.02
CA LEU A 43 9.58 3.82 -3.29
C LEU A 43 11.01 4.01 -3.77
N LYS A 44 11.23 4.14 -5.08
CA LYS A 44 12.55 4.40 -5.66
C LYS A 44 13.11 5.74 -5.19
N HIS A 45 12.29 6.80 -5.11
CA HIS A 45 12.74 8.11 -4.63
C HIS A 45 13.24 8.06 -3.18
N PHE A 46 12.61 7.25 -2.33
CA PHE A 46 12.97 7.08 -0.91
C PHE A 46 13.87 5.87 -0.65
N GLU A 47 14.43 5.26 -1.70
CA GLU A 47 15.32 4.09 -1.65
C GLU A 47 14.73 2.87 -0.91
N ILE A 48 13.40 2.73 -0.94
CA ILE A 48 12.68 1.61 -0.33
C ILE A 48 12.63 0.45 -1.33
N ARG A 49 13.20 -0.69 -0.96
CA ARG A 49 13.18 -1.93 -1.76
C ARG A 49 12.17 -2.91 -1.19
N LYS A 50 10.96 -2.91 -1.73
CA LYS A 50 9.86 -3.80 -1.34
C LYS A 50 9.09 -4.28 -2.55
N ASN A 51 8.44 -5.42 -2.41
CA ASN A 51 7.53 -5.95 -3.43
C ASN A 51 6.17 -5.25 -3.31
N CYS A 52 5.57 -4.92 -4.46
CA CYS A 52 4.22 -4.38 -4.55
C CYS A 52 3.29 -5.41 -5.19
N ILE A 53 2.09 -5.56 -4.62
CA ILE A 53 0.97 -6.31 -5.20
C ILE A 53 -0.06 -5.30 -5.68
N SER A 54 -0.61 -5.51 -6.88
CA SER A 54 -1.68 -4.64 -7.40
C SER A 54 -3.04 -4.99 -6.78
N HIS A 55 -3.79 -3.97 -6.40
CA HIS A 55 -5.14 -4.05 -5.86
C HIS A 55 -5.99 -2.93 -6.44
N HIS A 56 -6.61 -3.21 -7.58
CA HIS A 56 -7.45 -2.26 -8.34
C HIS A 56 -8.91 -2.76 -8.40
N GLU A 57 -9.88 -1.85 -8.53
CA GLU A 57 -11.33 -2.12 -8.43
C GLU A 57 -11.82 -3.34 -9.23
N HIS A 58 -11.32 -3.53 -10.46
CA HIS A 58 -11.71 -4.66 -11.31
C HIS A 58 -11.32 -6.04 -10.75
N ASN A 59 -10.38 -6.10 -9.81
CA ASN A 59 -9.85 -7.32 -9.21
C ASN A 59 -10.09 -7.38 -7.69
N GLU A 60 -10.90 -6.47 -7.13
CA GLU A 60 -11.01 -6.27 -5.68
C GLU A 60 -11.44 -7.56 -4.96
N LYS A 61 -12.47 -8.25 -5.48
CA LYS A 61 -13.01 -9.47 -4.85
C LYS A 61 -12.04 -10.65 -4.82
N GLU A 62 -11.26 -10.84 -5.88
CA GLU A 62 -10.31 -11.96 -5.95
C GLU A 62 -9.03 -11.65 -5.17
N SER A 63 -8.57 -10.41 -5.20
CA SER A 63 -7.36 -9.99 -4.49
C SER A 63 -7.55 -9.89 -2.97
N VAL A 64 -8.74 -9.49 -2.47
CA VAL A 64 -9.04 -9.45 -1.02
C VAL A 64 -8.79 -10.80 -0.34
N ALA A 65 -9.20 -11.91 -0.97
CA ALA A 65 -9.00 -13.25 -0.39
C ALA A 65 -7.51 -13.58 -0.21
N GLY A 66 -6.66 -13.18 -1.15
CA GLY A 66 -5.22 -13.32 -1.06
C GLY A 66 -4.61 -12.46 0.05
N LEU A 67 -5.05 -11.21 0.17
CA LEU A 67 -4.55 -10.28 1.19
C LEU A 67 -4.94 -10.72 2.61
N ILE A 68 -6.19 -11.16 2.81
CA ILE A 68 -6.65 -11.73 4.09
C ILE A 68 -5.84 -12.98 4.45
N LYS A 69 -5.49 -13.82 3.47
CA LYS A 69 -4.64 -15.00 3.71
C LYS A 69 -3.26 -14.58 4.23
N LEU A 70 -2.61 -13.61 3.59
CA LEU A 70 -1.30 -13.09 4.04
C LEU A 70 -1.37 -12.53 5.47
N LEU A 71 -2.41 -11.76 5.78
CA LEU A 71 -2.64 -11.25 7.14
C LEU A 71 -2.80 -12.41 8.15
N LYS A 72 -3.58 -13.44 7.82
CA LYS A 72 -3.76 -14.62 8.69
C LYS A 72 -2.49 -15.43 8.88
N GLU A 73 -1.58 -15.41 7.91
CA GLU A 73 -0.24 -16.02 8.00
C GLU A 73 0.73 -15.18 8.85
N GLY A 74 0.30 -14.00 9.33
CA GLY A 74 1.08 -13.15 10.22
C GLY A 74 1.87 -12.05 9.50
N GLN A 75 1.73 -11.91 8.18
CA GLN A 75 2.41 -10.86 7.42
C GLN A 75 1.73 -9.50 7.64
N SER A 76 2.53 -8.44 7.79
CA SER A 76 2.05 -7.07 7.85
C SER A 76 2.03 -6.44 6.47
N LEU A 77 0.95 -5.73 6.16
CA LEU A 77 0.71 -5.15 4.84
C LEU A 77 0.56 -3.63 4.95
N ALA A 78 0.98 -2.89 3.93
CA ALA A 78 0.63 -1.47 3.78
C ALA A 78 -0.23 -1.28 2.54
N LEU A 79 -1.45 -0.79 2.70
CA LEU A 79 -2.29 -0.32 1.60
C LEU A 79 -1.97 1.15 1.31
N VAL A 80 -1.58 1.43 0.07
CA VAL A 80 -1.37 2.76 -0.48
C VAL A 80 -2.31 3.02 -1.65
N SER A 81 -2.59 4.29 -1.92
CA SER A 81 -3.27 4.72 -3.13
C SER A 81 -2.35 5.52 -4.03
N ASP A 82 -2.79 5.77 -5.27
CA ASP A 82 -1.99 6.43 -6.29
C ASP A 82 -1.59 7.85 -5.89
N ALA A 83 -2.52 8.58 -5.28
CA ALA A 83 -2.30 9.92 -4.76
C ALA A 83 -3.33 10.24 -3.66
N GLY A 84 -2.85 10.54 -2.46
CA GLY A 84 -3.70 11.01 -1.37
C GLY A 84 -4.01 9.93 -0.35
N THR A 85 -5.25 9.89 0.12
CA THR A 85 -5.65 9.01 1.24
C THR A 85 -6.41 7.80 0.69
N PRO A 86 -5.91 6.56 0.89
CA PRO A 86 -6.58 5.36 0.45
C PRO A 86 -8.02 5.26 0.99
N VAL A 87 -8.89 4.52 0.30
CA VAL A 87 -10.27 4.18 0.72
C VAL A 87 -11.28 5.34 0.57
N ILE A 88 -10.89 6.53 0.12
CA ILE A 88 -11.84 7.64 -0.15
C ILE A 88 -12.37 7.59 -1.60
N SER A 89 -11.50 7.36 -2.57
CA SER A 89 -11.84 7.24 -4.00
C SER A 89 -11.06 6.13 -4.69
N ASP A 90 -10.37 5.33 -3.89
CA ASP A 90 -9.46 4.28 -4.29
C ASP A 90 -9.96 2.94 -3.70
N PRO A 91 -9.67 1.80 -4.33
CA PRO A 91 -10.05 0.47 -3.85
C PRO A 91 -9.49 0.17 -2.45
N GLY A 92 -10.17 -0.70 -1.70
CA GLY A 92 -9.79 -1.08 -0.34
C GLY A 92 -10.84 -0.83 0.73
N PHE A 93 -12.04 -0.38 0.37
CA PHE A 93 -13.19 -0.37 1.27
C PHE A 93 -13.59 -1.80 1.71
N LEU A 94 -13.31 -2.81 0.88
CA LEU A 94 -13.61 -4.20 1.16
C LEU A 94 -12.54 -4.94 1.99
N LEU A 95 -11.44 -4.27 2.39
CA LEU A 95 -10.29 -4.86 3.10
C LEU A 95 -10.36 -4.71 4.63
#